data_AF-A0A8E9YHC1-F1
#
_entry.id   AF-A0A8E9YHC1-F1
#
_cell.length_a   1.000
_cell.length_b   1.000
_cell.length_c   1.000
_cell.angle_alpha   90.00
_cell.angle_beta   90.00
_cell.angle_gamma   90.00
#
_symmetry.space_group_name_H-M   'P 1'
#
loop_
_entity.id
_entity.type
_entity.pdbx_description
1 polymer ?
#
loop_
_entity_poly.entity_id
_entity_poly.type
_entity_poly.pdbx_seq_one_letter_code
_entity_poly.pdbx_strand_id
1 'polypeptide(L)'
;MAKDIAFKLGAVLDDEEAGIFADGYNVALLQSKYRDLSQPVDPQIAEYEKIMLQAGNSPVIPAGYALVPVEPTDEMIEAAMNCEDVLFNSDESFCVQFGNIYEAMLAAAPQPEENNE
;
A
#
# COMPACT_ATOMS: atom_id res chain seq x y z
N MET A 1 -28.75 -12.34 -35.10
CA MET A 1 -27.59 -12.00 -34.24
C MET A 1 -26.84 -13.26 -33.80
N ALA A 2 -27.48 -14.23 -33.12
CA ALA A 2 -26.85 -15.49 -32.72
C ALA A 2 -26.28 -16.31 -33.90
N LYS A 3 -27.05 -16.46 -34.98
CA LYS A 3 -26.59 -17.14 -36.22
C LYS A 3 -25.37 -16.48 -36.87
N ASP A 4 -25.24 -15.16 -36.76
CA ASP A 4 -24.13 -14.39 -37.36
C ASP A 4 -22.83 -14.55 -36.53
N ILE A 5 -22.96 -14.67 -35.21
CA ILE A 5 -21.84 -14.97 -34.30
C ILE A 5 -21.38 -16.42 -34.49
N ALA A 6 -22.31 -17.37 -34.56
CA ALA A 6 -22.00 -18.78 -34.78
C ALA A 6 -21.31 -19.00 -36.14
N PHE A 7 -21.80 -18.34 -37.20
CA PHE A 7 -21.19 -18.38 -38.53
C PHE A 7 -19.75 -17.84 -38.53
N LYS A 8 -19.47 -16.76 -37.80
CA LYS A 8 -18.10 -16.22 -37.60
C LYS A 8 -17.17 -17.17 -36.85
N LEU A 9 -17.73 -18.07 -36.04
CA LEU A 9 -17.01 -19.11 -35.31
C LEU A 9 -16.95 -20.45 -36.07
N GLY A 10 -17.44 -20.50 -37.32
CA GLY A 10 -17.44 -21.69 -38.16
C GLY A 10 -18.52 -22.72 -37.81
N ALA A 11 -19.50 -22.36 -36.97
CA ALA A 11 -20.62 -23.22 -36.60
C ALA A 11 -21.89 -22.84 -37.39
N VAL A 12 -22.52 -23.83 -38.02
CA VAL A 12 -23.85 -23.69 -38.64
C VAL A 12 -24.86 -24.21 -37.63
N LEU A 13 -25.61 -23.31 -37.00
CA LEU A 13 -26.65 -23.67 -36.04
C LEU A 13 -28.00 -23.76 -36.74
N ASP A 14 -28.81 -24.75 -36.36
CA ASP A 14 -30.23 -24.78 -36.71
C ASP A 14 -31.05 -23.76 -35.89
N ASP A 15 -32.36 -23.69 -36.13
CA ASP A 15 -33.24 -22.72 -35.47
C ASP A 15 -33.38 -22.97 -33.95
N GLU A 16 -33.30 -24.22 -33.50
CA GLU A 16 -33.41 -24.60 -32.09
C GLU A 16 -32.10 -24.28 -31.35
N GLU A 17 -30.97 -24.66 -31.94
CA GLU A 17 -29.63 -24.36 -31.43
C GLU A 17 -29.36 -22.85 -31.38
N ALA A 18 -29.84 -22.09 -32.37
CA ALA A 18 -29.75 -20.64 -32.37
C ALA A 18 -30.57 -19.99 -31.24
N GLY A 19 -31.71 -20.59 -30.88
CA GLY A 19 -32.53 -20.17 -29.73
C GLY A 19 -31.80 -20.39 -28.42
N ILE A 20 -31.27 -21.59 -28.20
CA ILE A 20 -30.50 -21.95 -26.99
C ILE A 20 -29.27 -21.05 -26.83
N PHE A 21 -28.56 -20.76 -27.93
CA PHE A 21 -27.39 -19.88 -27.90
C PHE A 21 -27.75 -18.44 -27.54
N ALA A 22 -28.87 -17.92 -28.05
CA ALA A 22 -29.35 -16.58 -27.71
C ALA A 22 -29.78 -16.49 -26.24
N ASP A 23 -30.48 -17.50 -25.74
CA ASP A 23 -30.94 -17.55 -24.35
C ASP A 23 -29.77 -17.66 -23.37
N GLY A 24 -28.80 -18.54 -23.64
CA GLY A 24 -27.58 -18.68 -22.83
C GLY A 24 -26.74 -17.40 -22.78
N TYR A 25 -26.59 -16.70 -23.91
CA TYR A 25 -25.87 -15.43 -23.97
C TYR A 25 -26.56 -14.32 -23.15
N ASN A 26 -27.89 -14.24 -23.25
CA ASN A 26 -28.68 -13.26 -22.50
C ASN A 26 -28.66 -13.53 -20.98
N VAL A 27 -28.69 -14.80 -20.56
CA VAL A 27 -28.57 -15.19 -19.13
C VAL A 27 -27.21 -14.78 -18.56
N ALA A 28 -26.12 -15.03 -19.27
CA ALA A 28 -24.78 -14.65 -18.81
C ALA A 28 -24.62 -13.12 -18.70
N LEU A 29 -25.17 -12.36 -19.66
CA LEU A 29 -25.20 -10.90 -19.62
C LEU A 29 -26.01 -10.37 -18.43
N LEU A 30 -27.19 -10.96 -18.15
CA LEU A 30 -28.00 -10.61 -17.00
C LEU A 30 -27.28 -10.92 -15.67
N GLN A 31 -26.64 -12.09 -15.55
CA GLN A 31 -25.82 -12.44 -14.38
C GLN A 31 -24.64 -11.47 -14.16
N SER A 32 -24.01 -10.99 -15.25
CA SER A 32 -22.91 -10.03 -15.15
C SER A 32 -23.35 -8.62 -14.75
N LYS A 33 -24.53 -8.17 -15.19
CA LYS A 33 -25.07 -6.84 -14.88
C LYS A 33 -25.74 -6.75 -13.50
N TYR A 34 -26.20 -7.88 -12.96
CA TYR A 34 -26.81 -8.00 -11.65
C TYR A 34 -25.96 -8.86 -10.70
N ARG A 35 -24.63 -8.71 -10.71
CA ARG A 35 -23.83 -9.10 -9.55
C ARG A 35 -24.29 -8.25 -8.38
N ASP A 36 -25.02 -8.87 -7.47
CA ASP A 36 -25.46 -8.23 -6.23
C ASP A 36 -24.23 -7.98 -5.36
N LEU A 37 -23.74 -6.73 -5.35
CA LEU A 37 -22.62 -6.28 -4.52
C LEU A 37 -22.96 -6.31 -3.01
N SER A 38 -24.21 -6.61 -2.64
CA SER A 38 -24.60 -6.86 -1.24
C SER A 38 -24.37 -8.29 -0.78
N GLN A 39 -24.12 -9.23 -1.71
CA GLN A 39 -23.65 -10.57 -1.36
C GLN A 39 -22.16 -10.50 -1.03
N PRO A 40 -21.72 -11.16 0.06
CA PRO A 40 -20.34 -11.10 0.49
C PRO A 40 -19.46 -11.57 -0.66
N VAL A 41 -18.41 -10.80 -0.91
CA VAL A 41 -17.30 -11.22 -1.75
C VAL A 41 -16.90 -12.63 -1.29
N ASP A 42 -16.64 -13.53 -2.23
CA ASP A 42 -16.16 -14.91 -1.96
C ASP A 42 -15.25 -14.89 -0.72
N PRO A 43 -15.50 -15.73 0.31
CA PRO A 43 -14.74 -15.73 1.56
C PRO A 43 -13.22 -15.68 1.35
N GLN A 44 -12.74 -16.28 0.25
CA GLN A 44 -11.33 -16.27 -0.13
C GLN A 44 -10.80 -14.88 -0.52
N ILE A 45 -11.62 -14.02 -1.13
CA ILE A 45 -11.23 -12.64 -1.47
C ILE A 45 -11.27 -11.74 -0.23
N ALA A 46 -12.26 -11.91 0.65
CA ALA A 46 -12.29 -11.16 1.92
C ALA A 46 -11.09 -11.52 2.82
N GLU A 47 -10.69 -12.79 2.82
CA GLU A 47 -9.48 -13.24 3.51
C GLU A 47 -8.21 -12.72 2.84
N TYR A 48 -8.16 -12.70 1.50
CA TYR A 48 -7.05 -12.07 0.76
C TYR A 48 -6.93 -10.57 1.04
N GLU A 49 -8.03 -9.81 1.04
CA GLU A 49 -8.02 -8.38 1.38
C GLU A 49 -7.54 -8.16 2.82
N LYS A 50 -7.95 -9.01 3.75
CA LYS A 50 -7.50 -8.95 5.14
C LYS A 50 -6.01 -9.26 5.28
N ILE A 51 -5.51 -10.27 4.58
CA ILE A 51 -4.09 -10.61 4.53
C ILE A 51 -3.28 -9.46 3.90
N MET A 52 -3.78 -8.84 2.82
CA MET A 52 -3.11 -7.72 2.17
C MET A 52 -3.13 -6.43 3.01
N LEU A 53 -4.15 -6.22 3.84
CA LEU A 53 -4.19 -5.14 4.83
C LEU A 53 -3.24 -5.40 6.01
N GLN A 54 -3.05 -6.66 6.41
CA GLN A 54 -2.15 -7.09 7.48
C GLN A 54 -0.68 -7.17 7.02
N ALA A 55 -0.44 -7.45 5.74
CA ALA A 55 0.88 -7.39 5.11
C ALA A 55 1.29 -5.91 4.97
N GLY A 56 1.75 -5.33 6.08
CA GLY A 56 1.98 -3.90 6.24
C GLY A 56 2.62 -3.22 5.04
N ASN A 57 1.94 -2.21 4.51
CA ASN A 57 2.45 -1.29 3.48
C ASN A 57 3.53 -0.35 4.02
N SER A 58 4.38 -0.81 4.94
CA SER A 58 5.48 0.02 5.44
C SER A 58 6.43 0.31 4.29
N PRO A 59 6.74 1.59 4.03
CA PRO A 59 7.62 1.94 2.93
C PRO A 59 9.00 1.29 3.12
N VAL A 60 9.56 0.77 2.04
CA VAL A 60 10.92 0.22 2.04
C VAL A 60 11.89 1.37 2.27
N ILE A 61 12.62 1.34 3.39
CA ILE A 61 13.66 2.32 3.72
C ILE A 61 14.98 1.84 3.10
N PRO A 62 15.63 2.62 2.21
CA PRO A 62 16.93 2.25 1.66
C PRO A 62 18.03 2.19 2.74
N ALA A 63 19.09 1.43 2.49
CA ALA A 63 20.23 1.37 3.39
C ALA A 63 20.85 2.77 3.62
N GLY A 64 21.07 3.12 4.88
CA GLY A 64 21.60 4.44 5.28
C GLY A 64 20.54 5.54 5.42
N TYR A 65 19.24 5.23 5.28
CA TYR A 65 18.14 6.15 5.54
C TYR A 65 17.38 5.71 6.80
N ALA A 66 16.71 6.68 7.45
CA ALA A 66 15.82 6.45 8.58
C ALA A 66 14.47 7.14 8.32
N LEU A 67 13.37 6.55 8.78
CA LEU A 67 12.08 7.23 8.85
C LEU A 67 12.08 8.12 10.08
N VAL A 68 11.87 9.41 9.86
CA VAL A 68 11.77 10.41 10.93
C VAL A 68 10.58 11.33 10.65
N PRO A 69 9.96 11.89 11.70
CA PRO A 69 8.94 12.92 11.54
C PRO A 69 9.42 14.09 10.69
N VAL A 70 8.52 14.66 9.88
CA VAL A 70 8.82 15.86 9.07
C VAL A 70 9.08 17.07 9.97
N GLU A 71 8.33 17.19 11.06
CA GLU A 71 8.55 18.18 12.11
C GLU A 71 9.17 17.48 13.34
N PRO A 72 10.26 18.01 13.92
CA PRO A 72 10.87 17.41 15.12
C PRO A 72 9.89 17.33 16.28
N THR A 73 9.94 16.23 17.04
CA THR A 73 9.18 16.12 18.30
C THR A 73 9.88 16.88 19.42
N ASP A 74 9.17 17.08 20.54
CA ASP A 74 9.73 17.74 21.73
C ASP A 74 10.97 16.99 22.24
N GLU A 75 10.96 15.65 22.22
CA GLU A 75 12.10 14.82 22.63
C GLU A 75 13.30 14.99 21.68
N MET A 76 13.06 15.11 20.37
CA MET A 76 14.12 15.39 19.41
C MET A 76 14.73 16.78 19.65
N ILE A 77 13.90 17.78 19.95
CA ILE A 77 14.35 19.15 20.25
C ILE A 77 15.14 19.17 21.57
N GLU A 78 14.66 18.50 22.61
CA GLU A 78 15.35 18.38 23.89
C GLU A 78 16.70 17.68 23.73
N ALA A 79 16.77 16.61 22.94
CA ALA A 79 18.03 15.91 22.64
C ALA A 79 19.03 16.82 21.91
N ALA A 80 18.56 17.64 20.97
CA ALA A 80 19.38 18.63 20.29
C ALA A 80 19.93 19.68 21.28
N MET A 81 19.09 20.21 22.16
CA MET A 81 19.46 21.25 23.13
C MET A 81 20.42 20.76 24.21
N ASN A 82 20.34 19.48 24.58
CA ASN A 82 21.20 18.86 25.59
C ASN A 82 22.42 18.16 25.00
N CYS A 83 22.63 18.25 23.67
CA CYS A 83 23.79 17.68 23.01
C CYS A 83 25.05 18.47 23.38
N GLU A 84 26.17 17.78 23.63
CA GLU A 84 27.49 18.43 23.69
C GLU A 84 27.98 18.68 22.25
N ASP A 85 27.46 19.75 21.66
CA ASP A 85 27.69 20.14 20.27
C ASP A 85 28.64 21.34 20.13
N VAL A 86 28.93 22.07 21.21
CA VAL A 86 29.80 23.24 21.15
C VAL A 86 31.22 22.90 21.60
N LEU A 87 32.18 23.07 20.69
CA LEU A 87 33.60 23.05 21.03
C LEU A 87 34.14 24.46 21.19
N PHE A 88 34.86 24.69 22.29
CA PHE A 88 35.60 25.91 22.55
C PHE A 88 37.05 25.74 22.14
N ASN A 89 37.49 26.57 21.20
CA ASN A 89 38.87 26.58 20.73
C ASN A 89 39.75 27.43 21.66
N SER A 90 41.06 27.24 21.56
CA SER A 90 42.04 28.01 22.34
C SER A 90 42.12 29.49 21.97
N ASP A 91 41.52 29.89 20.85
CA ASP A 91 41.47 31.26 20.34
C ASP A 91 40.16 32.00 20.71
N GLU A 92 39.45 31.50 21.73
CA GLU A 92 38.16 32.02 22.20
C GLU A 92 37.00 31.91 21.19
N SER A 93 37.22 31.27 20.03
CA SER A 93 36.14 30.93 19.10
C SER A 93 35.39 29.68 19.55
N PHE A 94 34.14 29.53 19.10
CA PHE A 94 33.37 28.31 19.31
C PHE A 94 32.90 27.74 17.96
N CYS A 95 32.78 26.43 17.91
CA CYS A 95 32.26 25.70 16.76
C CYS A 95 31.09 24.84 17.19
N VAL A 96 29.99 24.94 16.46
CA VAL A 96 28.80 24.11 16.64
C VAL A 96 28.92 22.87 15.75
N GLN A 97 28.83 21.70 16.35
CA GLN A 97 28.93 20.40 15.71
C GLN A 97 27.52 19.92 15.34
N PHE A 98 26.98 20.50 14.27
CA PHE A 98 25.64 20.14 13.76
C PHE A 98 25.46 18.64 13.48
N GLY A 99 26.56 17.91 13.19
CA GLY A 99 26.54 16.46 13.06
C GLY A 99 26.08 15.76 14.35
N ASN A 100 26.65 16.13 15.50
CA ASN A 100 26.28 15.55 16.79
C ASN A 100 24.83 15.87 17.16
N ILE A 101 24.39 17.11 16.88
CA ILE A 101 22.99 17.51 17.08
C ILE A 101 22.07 16.62 16.26
N TYR A 102 22.38 16.43 14.98
CA TYR A 102 21.57 15.60 14.09
C TYR A 102 21.53 14.13 14.54
N GLU A 103 22.67 13.57 14.95
CA GLU A 103 22.75 12.22 15.52
C GLU A 103 21.90 12.07 16.78
N ALA A 104 21.94 13.07 17.68
CA ALA A 104 21.11 13.09 18.89
C ALA A 104 19.61 13.15 18.56
N MET A 105 19.22 14.00 17.60
CA MET A 105 17.84 14.07 17.12
C MET A 105 17.37 12.76 16.49
N LEU A 106 18.21 12.08 15.70
CA LEU A 106 17.90 10.78 15.11
C LEU A 106 17.73 9.69 16.17
N ALA A 107 18.57 9.69 17.21
CA ALA A 107 18.47 8.74 18.31
C ALA A 107 17.20 8.92 19.14
N ALA A 108 16.72 10.16 19.28
CA ALA A 108 15.46 10.48 19.96
C ALA A 108 14.23 10.38 19.07
N ALA A 109 14.38 10.18 17.75
CA ALA A 109 13.27 10.10 16.84
C ALA A 109 12.39 8.86 17.15
N PRO A 110 11.05 8.99 17.05
CA PRO A 110 10.14 7.87 17.25
C PRO A 110 10.50 6.70 16.32
N GLN A 111 10.74 5.53 16.89
CA GLN A 111 10.98 4.31 16.13
C GLN A 111 9.64 3.64 15.80
N PRO A 112 9.48 3.05 14.59
CA PRO A 112 8.31 2.23 14.30
C PRO A 112 8.23 1.09 15.31
N GLU A 113 7.04 0.81 15.85
CA GLU A 113 6.83 -0.35 16.71
C GLU A 113 7.22 -1.61 15.94
N GLU A 114 8.25 -2.33 16.41
CA GLU A 114 8.52 -3.68 15.94
C GLU A 114 7.33 -4.56 16.35
N ASN A 115 6.45 -4.84 15.39
CA ASN A 115 5.41 -5.85 15.54
C ASN A 115 6.11 -7.21 15.69
N ASN A 116 6.48 -7.56 16.91
CA ASN A 116 6.95 -8.87 17.29
C ASN A 116 5.75 -9.83 17.36
N GLU A 117 5.44 -10.48 16.25
CA GLU A 117 4.63 -11.72 16.20
C GLU A 117 5.48 -12.92 15.78
#